data_AF-A0A9X7AZG7-F1
#
_entry.id   AF-A0A9X7AZG7-F1
#
_cell.length_a   1.000
_cell.length_b   1.000
_cell.length_c   1.000
_cell.angle_alpha   90.00
_cell.angle_beta   90.00
_cell.angle_gamma   90.00
#
_symmetry.space_group_name_H-M   'P 1'
#
loop_
_entity.id
_entity.type
_entity.pdbx_description
1 polymer ?
#
loop_
_entity_poly.entity_id
_entity_poly.type
_entity_poly.pdbx_seq_one_letter_code
_entity_poly.pdbx_strand_id
1 'polypeptide(L)'
;MNLVQLKCILILYFCKYSEILEIIGGIFTFLHYFFRKNGYWNDIISGCIAFTGCKDILGEVSLKYFTREWYKKMQVLEFVSFIESVKEWSEMDIQSLKEEIEERKIDLLKFLPESIYSIIQNITINSEYPSGELKKRMQEWTTDYEKRMAQLDQSYVEYFNSIEKKLPSNVAQLHKTSLHDSVIKVIKRESEDTLSIVLDCSGTFSEFDKLEVTFIGVTQCSMPENFDSAWWLYHEIALTEDGFELGVLFDSPFREVTICAADVLLVKK
;
A
#
# COMPACT_ATOMS: atom_id res chain seq x y z
N MET A 1 -0.64 -13.72 35.83
CA MET A 1 -1.64 -13.40 34.79
C MET A 1 -3.01 -13.80 35.33
N ASN A 2 -3.95 -12.86 35.42
CA ASN A 2 -5.28 -13.16 35.97
C ASN A 2 -6.22 -13.76 34.90
N LEU A 3 -7.34 -14.33 35.34
CA LEU A 3 -8.30 -15.04 34.46
C LEU A 3 -8.88 -14.12 33.36
N VAL A 4 -8.96 -12.82 33.61
CA VAL A 4 -9.42 -11.81 32.64
C VAL A 4 -8.38 -11.60 31.55
N GLN A 5 -7.10 -11.46 31.93
CA GLN A 5 -5.98 -11.35 30.99
C GLN A 5 -5.86 -12.59 30.10
N LEU A 6 -6.00 -13.79 30.66
CA LEU A 6 -5.94 -15.04 29.88
C LEU A 6 -7.09 -15.15 28.86
N LYS A 7 -8.32 -14.81 29.26
CA LYS A 7 -9.48 -14.81 28.36
C LYS A 7 -9.32 -13.82 27.20
N CYS A 8 -8.74 -12.64 27.45
CA CYS A 8 -8.51 -11.64 26.42
C CYS A 8 -7.35 -11.99 25.48
N ILE A 9 -6.28 -12.62 25.97
CA ILE A 9 -5.23 -13.17 25.10
C ILE A 9 -5.81 -14.25 24.19
N LEU A 10 -6.69 -15.11 24.71
CA LEU A 10 -7.40 -16.09 23.90
C LEU A 10 -8.30 -15.41 22.86
N ILE A 11 -9.05 -14.36 23.21
CA ILE A 11 -9.87 -13.58 22.26
C ILE A 11 -8.99 -12.97 21.16
N LEU A 12 -7.88 -12.32 21.51
CA LEU A 12 -6.93 -11.74 20.53
C LEU A 12 -6.30 -12.82 19.64
N TYR A 13 -5.98 -13.98 20.21
CA TYR A 13 -5.49 -15.14 19.47
C TYR A 13 -6.55 -15.70 18.52
N PHE A 14 -7.81 -15.81 18.94
CA PHE A 14 -8.92 -16.23 18.07
C PHE A 14 -9.22 -15.20 16.97
N CYS A 15 -9.14 -13.90 17.28
CA CYS A 15 -9.31 -12.82 16.31
C CYS A 15 -8.22 -12.84 15.21
N LYS A 16 -6.99 -13.24 15.52
CA LYS A 16 -5.92 -13.43 14.53
C LYS A 16 -6.27 -14.48 13.45
N TYR A 17 -7.08 -15.48 13.81
CA TYR A 17 -7.49 -16.55 12.89
C TYR A 17 -8.89 -16.34 12.30
N SER A 18 -9.59 -15.25 12.63
CA SER A 18 -10.87 -14.89 12.00
C SER A 18 -10.63 -13.84 10.90
N GLU A 19 -11.04 -14.14 9.68
CA GLU A 19 -10.84 -13.30 8.47
C GLU A 19 -11.63 -11.97 8.46
N ILE A 20 -12.13 -11.48 9.60
CA ILE A 20 -13.01 -10.30 9.68
C ILE A 20 -12.29 -9.13 10.36
N LEU A 21 -11.56 -8.35 9.56
CA LEU A 21 -10.76 -7.18 9.98
C LEU A 21 -11.57 -6.08 10.71
N GLU A 22 -12.83 -5.84 10.35
CA GLU A 22 -13.65 -4.78 10.97
C GLU A 22 -14.06 -5.08 12.42
N ILE A 23 -14.29 -6.37 12.74
CA ILE A 23 -14.62 -6.81 14.11
C ILE A 23 -13.40 -6.61 15.02
N ILE A 24 -12.19 -6.80 14.48
CA ILE A 24 -10.93 -6.71 15.21
C ILE A 24 -10.68 -5.27 15.70
N GLY A 25 -10.95 -4.26 14.87
CA GLY A 25 -10.74 -2.85 15.26
C GLY A 25 -11.71 -2.35 16.34
N GLY A 26 -12.98 -2.75 16.27
CA GLY A 26 -13.99 -2.41 17.27
C GLY A 26 -13.72 -3.07 18.63
N ILE A 27 -13.41 -4.37 18.62
CA ILE A 27 -13.02 -5.11 19.84
C ILE A 27 -11.72 -4.53 20.42
N PHE A 28 -10.76 -4.14 19.57
CA PHE A 28 -9.49 -3.54 19.99
C PHE A 28 -9.69 -2.21 20.73
N THR A 29 -10.50 -1.31 20.19
CA THR A 29 -10.78 0.00 20.81
C THR A 29 -11.44 -0.18 22.18
N PHE A 30 -12.40 -1.12 22.28
CA PHE A 30 -13.05 -1.46 23.54
C PHE A 30 -12.06 -2.05 24.56
N LEU A 31 -11.23 -3.01 24.16
CA LEU A 31 -10.24 -3.64 25.03
C LEU A 31 -9.17 -2.63 25.50
N HIS A 32 -8.65 -1.79 24.61
CA HIS A 32 -7.68 -0.75 24.94
C HIS A 32 -8.25 0.21 26.00
N TYR A 33 -9.46 0.73 25.77
CA TYR A 33 -10.14 1.60 26.73
C TYR A 33 -10.41 0.89 28.07
N PHE A 34 -10.93 -0.33 28.03
CA PHE A 34 -11.25 -1.11 29.21
C PHE A 34 -10.01 -1.40 30.07
N PHE A 35 -8.89 -1.80 29.47
CA PHE A 35 -7.67 -2.15 30.21
C PHE A 35 -6.97 -0.93 30.83
N ARG A 36 -6.91 0.19 30.11
CA ARG A 36 -6.39 1.44 30.69
C ARG A 36 -7.25 1.94 31.84
N LYS A 37 -8.58 1.94 31.67
CA LYS A 37 -9.51 2.42 32.70
C LYS A 37 -9.44 1.61 34.00
N ASN A 38 -9.15 0.32 33.89
CA ASN A 38 -9.12 -0.59 35.04
C ASN A 38 -7.70 -0.93 35.54
N GLY A 39 -6.65 -0.24 35.05
CA GLY A 39 -5.28 -0.40 35.56
C GLY A 39 -4.62 -1.75 35.25
N TYR A 40 -5.11 -2.47 34.24
CA TYR A 40 -4.62 -3.80 33.86
C TYR A 40 -3.62 -3.79 32.70
N TRP A 41 -3.30 -2.61 32.17
CA TRP A 41 -2.37 -2.41 31.07
C TRP A 41 -0.92 -2.76 31.48
N ASN A 42 -0.26 -3.65 30.75
CA ASN A 42 1.14 -4.03 30.99
C ASN A 42 1.85 -4.47 29.70
N ASP A 43 3.16 -4.69 29.81
CA ASP A 43 4.04 -4.99 28.68
C ASP A 43 3.71 -6.31 27.97
N ILE A 44 3.11 -7.27 28.69
CA ILE A 44 2.64 -8.54 28.11
C ILE A 44 1.45 -8.28 27.17
N ILE A 45 0.51 -7.41 27.57
CA ILE A 45 -0.63 -7.02 26.72
C ILE A 45 -0.15 -6.20 25.52
N SER A 46 0.79 -5.28 25.72
CA SER A 46 1.43 -4.53 24.61
C SER A 46 2.13 -5.47 23.62
N GLY A 47 2.84 -6.49 24.11
CA GLY A 47 3.51 -7.50 23.29
C GLY A 47 2.54 -8.37 22.50
N CYS A 48 1.43 -8.80 23.12
CA CYS A 48 0.38 -9.54 22.41
C CYS A 48 -0.29 -8.71 21.30
N ILE A 49 -0.47 -7.41 21.51
CA ILE A 49 -1.03 -6.48 20.51
C ILE A 49 -0.08 -6.24 19.33
N ALA A 50 1.22 -6.12 19.61
CA ALA A 50 2.24 -6.05 18.56
C ALA A 50 2.30 -7.35 17.74
N PHE A 51 2.07 -8.50 18.38
CA PHE A 51 2.07 -9.82 17.75
C PHE A 51 0.83 -10.12 16.88
N THR A 52 -0.28 -9.37 17.05
CA THR A 52 -1.51 -9.52 16.26
C THR A 52 -1.60 -8.56 15.07
N GLY A 53 -0.60 -7.71 14.83
CA GLY A 53 -0.61 -6.76 13.71
C GLY A 53 -1.55 -5.56 13.90
N CYS A 54 -2.16 -5.38 15.07
CA CYS A 54 -3.10 -4.26 15.34
C CYS A 54 -2.41 -2.90 15.57
N LYS A 55 -1.13 -2.75 15.24
CA LYS A 55 -0.41 -1.47 15.36
C LYS A 55 -0.90 -0.44 14.33
N ASP A 56 -1.49 -0.91 13.23
CA ASP A 56 -1.97 -0.11 12.10
C ASP A 56 -3.19 0.78 12.46
N ILE A 57 -3.78 0.63 13.66
CA ILE A 57 -5.01 1.34 14.06
C ILE A 57 -4.73 2.68 14.76
N LEU A 58 -3.47 3.02 15.11
CA LEU A 58 -3.19 4.15 16.01
C LEU A 58 -2.22 5.23 15.49
N GLY A 59 -2.04 5.39 14.18
CA GLY A 59 -1.46 6.63 13.64
C GLY A 59 -0.68 6.52 12.33
N GLU A 60 -1.24 5.92 11.29
CA GLU A 60 -0.69 6.10 9.93
C GLU A 60 -1.42 7.26 9.25
N VAL A 61 -0.67 8.31 8.90
CA VAL A 61 -1.12 9.25 7.87
C VAL A 61 -1.06 8.45 6.56
N SER A 62 -2.22 8.07 6.06
CA SER A 62 -2.33 7.31 4.82
C SER A 62 -2.03 8.21 3.64
N LEU A 63 -1.53 7.62 2.57
CA LEU A 63 -1.52 8.28 1.26
C LEU A 63 -2.94 8.77 0.96
N LYS A 64 -3.05 9.95 0.36
CA LYS A 64 -4.33 10.57 0.01
C LYS A 64 -4.74 10.24 -1.42
N TYR A 65 -3.78 10.18 -2.32
CA TYR A 65 -3.99 9.91 -3.74
C TYR A 65 -3.59 8.47 -4.06
N PHE A 66 -2.34 8.08 -3.86
CA PHE A 66 -1.82 6.78 -4.32
C PHE A 66 -1.87 5.68 -3.26
N THR A 67 -3.06 5.45 -2.69
CA THR A 67 -3.22 4.55 -1.55
C THR A 67 -2.99 3.08 -1.89
N ARG A 68 -2.75 2.28 -0.86
CA ARG A 68 -2.67 0.82 -0.95
C ARG A 68 -3.94 0.21 -1.54
N GLU A 69 -5.10 0.74 -1.17
CA GLU A 69 -6.38 0.30 -1.71
C GLU A 69 -6.51 0.66 -3.19
N TRP A 70 -6.10 1.87 -3.56
CA TRP A 70 -6.03 2.32 -4.94
C TRP A 70 -5.13 1.41 -5.78
N TYR A 71 -3.93 1.07 -5.29
CA TYR A 71 -2.99 0.19 -5.99
C TYR A 71 -3.57 -1.22 -6.17
N LYS A 72 -4.13 -1.82 -5.11
CA LYS A 72 -4.79 -3.14 -5.22
C LYS A 72 -5.91 -3.14 -6.26
N LYS A 73 -6.67 -2.06 -6.33
CA LYS A 73 -7.75 -1.93 -7.31
C LYS A 73 -7.24 -1.72 -8.74
N MET A 74 -6.11 -1.02 -8.91
CA MET A 74 -5.38 -0.95 -10.18
C MET A 74 -4.89 -2.32 -10.64
N GLN A 75 -4.36 -3.15 -9.73
CA GLN A 75 -3.96 -4.53 -10.03
C GLN A 75 -5.15 -5.41 -10.48
N VAL A 76 -6.34 -5.19 -9.92
CA VAL A 76 -7.57 -5.85 -10.40
C VAL A 76 -7.95 -5.36 -11.80
N LEU A 77 -7.77 -4.08 -12.11
CA LEU A 77 -8.00 -3.56 -13.46
C LEU A 77 -7.11 -4.23 -14.49
N GLU A 78 -5.80 -4.28 -14.24
CA GLU A 78 -4.84 -4.92 -15.14
C GLU A 78 -5.21 -6.39 -15.41
N PHE A 79 -5.59 -7.11 -14.35
CA PHE A 79 -6.05 -8.50 -14.45
C PHE A 79 -7.34 -8.64 -15.30
N VAL A 80 -8.30 -7.72 -15.14
CA VAL A 80 -9.56 -7.76 -15.88
C VAL A 80 -9.39 -7.36 -17.34
N SER A 81 -8.52 -6.40 -17.64
CA SER A 81 -8.24 -5.96 -19.03
C SER A 81 -7.70 -7.11 -19.88
N PHE A 82 -6.93 -8.03 -19.28
CA PHE A 82 -6.46 -9.24 -19.95
C PHE A 82 -7.61 -10.14 -20.45
N ILE A 83 -8.72 -10.26 -19.69
CA ILE A 83 -9.89 -11.08 -20.02
C ILE A 83 -10.53 -10.63 -21.36
N GLU A 84 -10.30 -9.38 -21.77
CA GLU A 84 -10.85 -8.83 -23.00
C GLU A 84 -10.11 -9.31 -24.27
N SER A 85 -8.86 -9.75 -24.15
CA SER A 85 -8.01 -10.13 -25.28
C SER A 85 -8.12 -11.62 -25.60
N VAL A 86 -8.77 -11.95 -26.73
CA VAL A 86 -8.90 -13.35 -27.21
C VAL A 86 -7.55 -14.01 -27.39
N LYS A 87 -6.58 -13.24 -27.89
CA LYS A 87 -5.24 -13.72 -28.17
C LYS A 87 -4.50 -14.06 -26.87
N GLU A 88 -4.46 -13.12 -25.94
CA GLU A 88 -3.77 -13.31 -24.66
C GLU A 88 -4.43 -14.44 -23.84
N TRP A 89 -5.77 -14.53 -23.86
CA TRP A 89 -6.48 -15.67 -23.27
C TRP A 89 -6.09 -17.02 -23.88
N SER A 90 -6.00 -17.10 -25.21
CA SER A 90 -5.66 -18.35 -25.89
C SER A 90 -4.21 -18.78 -25.69
N GLU A 91 -3.33 -17.83 -25.36
CA GLU A 91 -1.91 -18.05 -25.11
C GLU A 91 -1.62 -18.39 -23.64
N MET A 92 -2.59 -18.19 -22.73
CA MET A 92 -2.39 -18.46 -21.31
C MET A 92 -2.57 -19.93 -20.93
N ASP A 93 -1.69 -20.35 -20.04
CA ASP A 93 -1.87 -21.59 -19.31
C ASP A 93 -3.05 -21.46 -18.33
N ILE A 94 -4.04 -22.33 -18.48
CA ILE A 94 -5.24 -22.38 -17.64
C ILE A 94 -4.85 -22.59 -16.16
N GLN A 95 -3.78 -23.33 -15.90
CA GLN A 95 -3.34 -23.57 -14.52
C GLN A 95 -2.79 -22.29 -13.88
N SER A 96 -1.92 -21.56 -14.59
CA SER A 96 -1.46 -20.23 -14.17
C SER A 96 -2.61 -19.26 -13.92
N LEU A 97 -3.63 -19.22 -14.79
CA LEU A 97 -4.80 -18.36 -14.61
C LEU A 97 -5.57 -18.70 -13.32
N LYS A 98 -5.73 -19.99 -13.01
CA LYS A 98 -6.42 -20.42 -11.79
C LYS A 98 -5.66 -20.00 -10.53
N GLU A 99 -4.34 -20.14 -10.54
CA GLU A 99 -3.48 -19.71 -9.45
C GLU A 99 -3.56 -18.19 -9.27
N GLU A 100 -3.50 -17.43 -10.35
CA GLU A 100 -3.59 -15.98 -10.34
C GLU A 100 -4.93 -15.47 -9.79
N ILE A 101 -6.04 -16.09 -10.20
CA ILE A 101 -7.39 -15.79 -9.70
C ILE A 101 -7.49 -16.13 -8.21
N GLU A 102 -6.96 -17.27 -7.76
CA GLU A 102 -7.05 -17.66 -6.35
C GLU A 102 -6.20 -16.75 -5.46
N GLU A 103 -5.00 -16.37 -5.90
CA GLU A 103 -4.14 -15.40 -5.22
C GLU A 103 -4.82 -14.03 -5.07
N ARG A 104 -5.52 -13.57 -6.11
CA ARG A 104 -6.19 -12.25 -6.14
C ARG A 104 -7.64 -12.30 -5.68
N LYS A 105 -8.18 -13.46 -5.31
CA LYS A 105 -9.61 -13.69 -5.05
C LYS A 105 -10.22 -12.70 -4.08
N ILE A 106 -9.52 -12.40 -3.00
CA ILE A 106 -9.97 -11.44 -1.99
C ILE A 106 -10.15 -10.05 -2.62
N ASP A 107 -9.17 -9.59 -3.38
CA ASP A 107 -9.22 -8.27 -4.03
C ASP A 107 -10.22 -8.25 -5.20
N LEU A 108 -10.32 -9.33 -5.98
CA LEU A 108 -11.33 -9.49 -7.04
C LEU A 108 -12.75 -9.39 -6.47
N LEU A 109 -13.04 -10.12 -5.40
CA LEU A 109 -14.34 -10.04 -4.72
C LEU A 109 -14.55 -8.67 -4.09
N LYS A 110 -13.51 -8.04 -3.52
CA LYS A 110 -13.64 -6.72 -2.90
C LYS A 110 -14.00 -5.62 -3.93
N PHE A 111 -13.38 -5.63 -5.11
CA PHE A 111 -13.44 -4.48 -6.02
C PHE A 111 -14.38 -4.66 -7.22
N LEU A 112 -14.63 -5.90 -7.65
CA LEU A 112 -15.52 -6.16 -8.76
C LEU A 112 -16.99 -6.16 -8.31
N PRO A 113 -17.94 -5.78 -9.18
CA PRO A 113 -19.36 -5.85 -8.87
C PRO A 113 -19.81 -7.30 -8.60
N GLU A 114 -20.70 -7.48 -7.61
CA GLU A 114 -21.23 -8.81 -7.24
C GLU A 114 -21.85 -9.58 -8.42
N SER A 115 -22.40 -8.84 -9.39
CA SER A 115 -23.01 -9.38 -10.60
C SER A 115 -22.03 -10.15 -11.50
N ILE A 116 -20.73 -10.11 -11.20
CA ILE A 116 -19.65 -10.78 -11.92
C ILE A 116 -19.08 -11.98 -11.13
N TYR A 117 -19.35 -12.10 -9.82
CA TYR A 117 -18.73 -13.13 -8.97
C TYR A 117 -18.98 -14.56 -9.44
N SER A 118 -20.22 -14.88 -9.79
CA SER A 118 -20.58 -16.21 -10.30
C SER A 118 -19.87 -16.54 -11.61
N ILE A 119 -19.48 -15.52 -12.38
CA ILE A 119 -18.80 -15.68 -13.66
C ILE A 119 -17.31 -15.93 -13.45
N ILE A 120 -16.67 -15.24 -12.49
CA ILE A 120 -15.27 -15.50 -12.09
C ILE A 120 -15.12 -16.95 -11.61
N GLN A 121 -16.06 -17.43 -10.79
CA GLN A 121 -16.07 -18.82 -10.31
C GLN A 121 -16.24 -19.84 -11.44
N ASN A 122 -17.01 -19.50 -12.50
CA ASN A 122 -17.22 -20.39 -13.64
C ASN A 122 -16.04 -20.40 -14.62
N ILE A 123 -15.33 -19.27 -14.77
CA ILE A 123 -14.06 -19.20 -15.53
C ILE A 123 -13.05 -20.20 -14.97
N THR A 124 -12.98 -20.31 -13.64
CA THR A 124 -12.11 -21.26 -12.94
C THR A 124 -12.43 -22.72 -13.28
N ILE A 125 -13.65 -23.02 -13.74
CA ILE A 125 -14.15 -24.38 -13.92
C ILE A 125 -14.08 -24.81 -15.39
N ASN A 126 -14.44 -23.94 -16.34
CA ASN A 126 -14.75 -24.37 -17.70
C ASN A 126 -13.68 -24.08 -18.76
N SER A 127 -12.62 -23.29 -18.50
CA SER A 127 -11.57 -22.89 -19.49
C SER A 127 -12.07 -22.26 -20.80
N GLU A 128 -13.38 -22.15 -20.98
CA GLU A 128 -14.01 -21.51 -22.13
C GLU A 128 -13.77 -20.00 -22.08
N TYR A 129 -13.58 -19.45 -23.27
CA TYR A 129 -13.42 -18.02 -23.44
C TYR A 129 -14.61 -17.25 -22.86
N PRO A 130 -14.39 -16.12 -22.15
CA PRO A 130 -15.44 -15.33 -21.52
C PRO A 130 -16.59 -14.99 -22.46
N SER A 131 -17.82 -15.11 -21.95
CA SER A 131 -19.02 -14.76 -22.70
C SER A 131 -19.06 -13.27 -23.06
N GLY A 132 -19.77 -12.92 -24.15
CA GLY A 132 -19.91 -11.53 -24.58
C GLY A 132 -20.54 -10.61 -23.53
N GLU A 133 -21.42 -11.13 -22.68
CA GLU A 133 -22.03 -10.40 -21.57
C GLU A 133 -21.00 -10.08 -20.47
N LEU A 134 -20.11 -11.03 -20.13
CA LEU A 134 -19.05 -10.76 -19.16
C LEU A 134 -18.11 -9.68 -19.67
N LYS A 135 -17.67 -9.79 -20.93
CA LYS A 135 -16.80 -8.79 -21.54
C LYS A 135 -17.38 -7.39 -21.47
N LYS A 136 -18.66 -7.24 -21.81
CA LYS A 136 -19.33 -5.95 -21.75
C LYS A 136 -19.33 -5.36 -20.35
N ARG A 137 -19.60 -6.17 -19.32
CA ARG A 137 -19.58 -5.71 -17.92
C ARG A 137 -18.18 -5.38 -17.42
N MET A 138 -17.18 -6.17 -17.81
CA MET A 138 -15.76 -5.86 -17.54
C MET A 138 -15.40 -4.52 -18.17
N GLN A 139 -15.72 -4.32 -19.46
CA GLN A 139 -15.47 -3.07 -20.18
C GLN A 139 -16.13 -1.86 -19.52
N GLU A 140 -17.39 -1.97 -19.11
CA GLU A 140 -18.11 -0.90 -18.42
C GLU A 140 -17.43 -0.54 -17.08
N TRP A 141 -17.02 -1.56 -16.31
CA TRP A 141 -16.30 -1.35 -15.05
C TRP A 141 -14.89 -0.78 -15.26
N THR A 142 -14.13 -1.30 -16.22
CA THR A 142 -12.79 -0.85 -16.64
C THR A 142 -12.86 0.61 -17.02
N THR A 143 -13.79 0.99 -17.91
CA THR A 143 -13.94 2.38 -18.38
C THR A 143 -14.30 3.34 -17.24
N ASP A 144 -15.22 2.95 -16.35
CA ASP A 144 -15.56 3.77 -15.17
C ASP A 144 -14.36 3.96 -14.25
N TYR A 145 -13.61 2.88 -14.01
CA TYR A 145 -12.46 2.91 -13.12
C TYR A 145 -11.32 3.73 -13.70
N GLU A 146 -10.93 3.53 -14.97
CA GLU A 146 -9.94 4.33 -15.69
C GLU A 146 -10.27 5.82 -15.64
N LYS A 147 -11.55 6.18 -15.80
CA LYS A 147 -11.99 7.58 -15.68
C LYS A 147 -11.71 8.15 -14.28
N ARG A 148 -11.97 7.39 -13.22
CA ARG A 148 -11.67 7.81 -11.84
C ARG A 148 -10.17 7.88 -11.57
N MET A 149 -9.39 6.97 -12.13
CA MET A 149 -7.92 6.99 -12.08
C MET A 149 -7.37 8.27 -12.69
N ALA A 150 -7.78 8.59 -13.93
CA ALA A 150 -7.37 9.80 -14.61
C ALA A 150 -7.76 11.08 -13.84
N GLN A 151 -8.93 11.08 -13.18
CA GLN A 151 -9.34 12.21 -12.32
C GLN A 151 -8.46 12.34 -11.07
N LEU A 152 -8.06 11.22 -10.47
CA LEU A 152 -7.20 11.19 -9.29
C LEU A 152 -5.79 11.68 -9.63
N ASP A 153 -5.21 11.16 -10.71
CA ASP A 153 -3.90 11.57 -11.22
C ASP A 153 -3.89 13.06 -11.52
N GLN A 154 -4.91 13.55 -12.23
CA GLN A 154 -5.07 14.97 -12.53
C GLN A 154 -5.17 15.81 -11.25
N SER A 155 -5.94 15.34 -10.26
CA SER A 155 -6.09 16.04 -8.97
C SER A 155 -4.78 16.12 -8.20
N TYR A 156 -3.95 15.07 -8.24
CA TYR A 156 -2.64 15.08 -7.62
C TYR A 156 -1.66 16.00 -8.35
N VAL A 157 -1.63 15.95 -9.69
CA VAL A 157 -0.79 16.85 -10.51
C VAL A 157 -1.14 18.32 -10.26
N GLU A 158 -2.43 18.66 -10.23
CA GLU A 158 -2.89 20.02 -9.91
C GLU A 158 -2.48 20.44 -8.50
N TYR A 159 -2.63 19.54 -7.53
CA TYR A 159 -2.20 19.78 -6.17
C TYR A 159 -0.68 20.01 -6.08
N PHE A 160 0.13 19.11 -6.63
CA PHE A 160 1.60 19.22 -6.60
C PHE A 160 2.06 20.52 -7.25
N ASN A 161 1.54 20.86 -8.43
CA ASN A 161 1.86 22.11 -9.13
C ASN A 161 1.50 23.36 -8.30
N SER A 162 0.45 23.28 -7.47
CA SER A 162 0.05 24.39 -6.58
C SER A 162 1.00 24.61 -5.40
N ILE A 163 1.73 23.57 -4.97
CA ILE A 163 2.67 23.62 -3.85
C ILE A 163 4.15 23.66 -4.28
N GLU A 164 4.46 23.29 -5.53
CA GLU A 164 5.83 23.11 -6.04
C GLU A 164 6.76 24.29 -5.71
N LYS A 165 6.32 25.53 -5.94
CA LYS A 165 7.12 26.74 -5.70
C LYS A 165 7.35 27.06 -4.23
N LYS A 166 6.62 26.40 -3.33
CA LYS A 166 6.73 26.55 -1.87
C LYS A 166 7.61 25.47 -1.24
N LEU A 167 7.85 24.38 -1.97
CA LEU A 167 8.73 23.31 -1.53
C LEU A 167 10.20 23.70 -1.71
N PRO A 168 11.11 23.16 -0.89
CA PRO A 168 12.53 23.18 -1.19
C PRO A 168 12.81 22.60 -2.59
N SER A 169 13.81 23.13 -3.29
CA SER A 169 14.09 22.75 -4.68
C SER A 169 14.35 21.25 -4.85
N ASN A 170 15.03 20.64 -3.88
CA ASN A 170 15.36 19.22 -3.92
C ASN A 170 14.14 18.34 -3.68
N VAL A 171 13.17 18.79 -2.88
CA VAL A 171 11.90 18.10 -2.65
C VAL A 171 11.06 18.11 -3.93
N ALA A 172 10.98 19.26 -4.61
CA ALA A 172 10.34 19.34 -5.92
C ALA A 172 11.04 18.45 -6.96
N GLN A 173 12.38 18.37 -6.89
CA GLN A 173 13.17 17.49 -7.76
C GLN A 173 12.94 16.00 -7.44
N LEU A 174 12.80 15.62 -6.18
CA LEU A 174 12.50 14.24 -5.76
C LEU A 174 11.25 13.73 -6.47
N HIS A 175 10.18 14.53 -6.50
CA HIS A 175 8.96 14.15 -7.19
C HIS A 175 9.16 13.90 -8.69
N LYS A 176 9.89 14.80 -9.34
CA LYS A 176 10.21 14.72 -10.78
C LYS A 176 11.16 13.58 -11.14
N THR A 177 11.88 13.04 -10.15
CA THR A 177 12.93 12.05 -10.35
C THR A 177 12.37 10.63 -10.56
N SER A 178 11.06 10.42 -10.47
CA SER A 178 10.34 9.15 -10.70
C SER A 178 11.09 7.91 -10.19
N LEU A 179 10.82 7.55 -8.94
CA LEU A 179 11.46 6.41 -8.28
C LEU A 179 10.69 5.09 -8.44
N HIS A 180 9.66 5.05 -9.29
CA HIS A 180 8.89 3.82 -9.55
C HIS A 180 9.82 2.66 -9.93
N ASP A 181 9.58 1.49 -9.34
CA ASP A 181 10.38 0.25 -9.45
C ASP A 181 11.82 0.33 -8.91
N SER A 182 12.21 1.44 -8.28
CA SER A 182 13.51 1.51 -7.61
C SER A 182 13.53 0.61 -6.38
N VAL A 183 14.63 -0.12 -6.19
CA VAL A 183 14.77 -1.11 -5.12
C VAL A 183 15.57 -0.55 -3.96
N ILE A 184 15.03 -0.61 -2.73
CA ILE A 184 15.78 -0.28 -1.52
C ILE A 184 16.92 -1.28 -1.33
N LYS A 185 18.14 -0.76 -1.25
CA LYS A 185 19.34 -1.55 -0.91
C LYS A 185 19.78 -1.36 0.53
N VAL A 186 19.70 -0.13 1.02
CA VAL A 186 20.19 0.23 2.35
C VAL A 186 19.34 1.35 2.91
N ILE A 187 18.97 1.23 4.16
CA ILE A 187 18.40 2.32 4.97
C ILE A 187 19.42 2.63 6.07
N LYS A 188 19.80 3.90 6.19
CA LYS A 188 20.74 4.38 7.21
C LYS A 188 20.09 5.49 8.00
N ARG A 189 20.17 5.40 9.32
CA ARG A 189 19.80 6.49 10.22
C ARG A 189 21.08 7.00 10.88
N GLU A 190 21.61 8.11 10.36
CA GLU A 190 22.87 8.70 10.85
C GLU A 190 22.67 9.43 12.18
N SER A 191 21.48 9.97 12.40
CA SER A 191 21.03 10.66 13.61
C SER A 191 19.50 10.59 13.71
N GLU A 192 18.91 11.08 14.80
CA GLU A 192 17.45 11.12 14.96
C GLU A 192 16.75 11.95 13.85
N ASP A 193 17.42 12.99 13.36
CA ASP A 193 16.91 13.95 12.37
C ASP A 193 17.41 13.70 10.93
N THR A 194 18.18 12.65 10.67
CA THR A 194 18.74 12.34 9.34
C THR A 194 18.50 10.88 8.95
N LEU A 195 17.83 10.67 7.82
CA LEU A 195 17.53 9.35 7.24
C LEU A 195 18.02 9.28 5.80
N SER A 196 18.85 8.30 5.47
CA SER A 196 19.31 8.05 4.09
C SER A 196 18.78 6.72 3.58
N ILE A 197 18.24 6.73 2.36
CA ILE A 197 17.79 5.54 1.63
C ILE A 197 18.63 5.43 0.36
N VAL A 198 19.33 4.31 0.21
CA VAL A 198 20.08 3.97 -1.00
C VAL A 198 19.21 3.09 -1.86
N LEU A 199 18.95 3.57 -3.07
CA LEU A 199 18.13 2.94 -4.09
C LEU A 199 19.02 2.42 -5.22
N ASP A 200 18.69 1.23 -5.67
CA ASP A 200 19.08 0.70 -6.97
C ASP A 200 17.98 1.04 -7.96
N CYS A 201 18.32 1.88 -8.92
CA CYS A 201 17.42 2.36 -9.96
C CYS A 201 17.75 1.70 -11.30
N SER A 202 18.63 0.69 -11.32
CA SER A 202 18.92 -0.06 -12.54
C SER A 202 17.66 -0.79 -13.01
N GLY A 203 17.39 -0.72 -14.33
CA GLY A 203 16.18 -1.31 -14.91
C GLY A 203 14.91 -0.47 -14.75
N THR A 204 14.99 0.69 -14.12
CA THR A 204 13.89 1.68 -14.11
C THR A 204 13.97 2.61 -15.32
N PHE A 205 12.98 3.50 -15.46
CA PHE A 205 13.01 4.59 -16.45
C PHE A 205 13.84 5.81 -16.00
N SER A 206 14.56 5.72 -14.87
CA SER A 206 15.39 6.81 -14.35
C SER A 206 16.67 7.02 -15.18
N GLU A 207 17.23 8.23 -15.12
CA GLU A 207 18.48 8.60 -15.82
C GLU A 207 19.76 8.10 -15.13
N PHE A 208 19.64 7.31 -14.06
CA PHE A 208 20.76 6.88 -13.22
C PHE A 208 20.48 5.49 -12.65
N ASP A 209 21.54 4.72 -12.42
CA ASP A 209 21.45 3.35 -11.89
C ASP A 209 21.37 3.32 -10.36
N LYS A 210 21.80 4.39 -9.70
CA LYS A 210 21.85 4.46 -8.24
C LYS A 210 21.57 5.86 -7.71
N LEU A 211 20.79 5.91 -6.64
CA LEU A 211 20.44 7.16 -5.95
C LEU A 211 20.53 6.97 -4.44
N GLU A 212 21.14 7.93 -3.75
CA GLU A 212 20.99 8.07 -2.31
C GLU A 212 20.10 9.29 -2.02
N VAL A 213 18.97 9.03 -1.36
CA VAL A 213 17.99 10.04 -0.93
C VAL A 213 18.19 10.25 0.56
N THR A 214 18.65 11.44 0.94
CA THR A 214 18.91 11.78 2.35
C THR A 214 17.95 12.85 2.84
N PHE A 215 17.03 12.47 3.72
CA PHE A 215 16.08 13.35 4.38
C PHE A 215 16.75 14.07 5.55
N ILE A 216 16.55 15.38 5.63
CA ILE A 216 17.15 16.28 6.63
C ILE A 216 16.05 16.89 7.48
N GLY A 217 16.27 16.99 8.79
CA GLY A 217 15.29 17.54 9.72
C GLY A 217 14.08 16.62 9.84
N VAL A 218 14.31 15.30 9.88
CA VAL A 218 13.26 14.30 10.01
C VAL A 218 12.55 14.45 11.36
N THR A 219 11.26 14.73 11.33
CA THR A 219 10.42 14.86 12.53
C THR A 219 9.54 13.63 12.76
N GLN A 220 9.22 12.90 11.68
CA GLN A 220 8.41 11.70 11.73
C GLN A 220 8.85 10.73 10.63
N CYS A 221 8.86 9.44 10.96
CA CYS A 221 9.12 8.37 10.00
C CYS A 221 8.38 7.11 10.47
N SER A 222 7.40 6.64 9.70
CA SER A 222 6.67 5.41 10.01
C SER A 222 7.33 4.16 9.45
N MET A 223 8.44 4.30 8.70
CA MET A 223 9.14 3.17 8.09
C MET A 223 9.69 2.24 9.19
N PRO A 224 9.23 0.97 9.27
CA PRO A 224 9.73 0.02 10.23
C PRO A 224 11.08 -0.56 9.79
N GLU A 225 11.67 -1.35 10.68
CA GLU A 225 12.85 -2.15 10.36
C GLU A 225 12.48 -3.26 9.35
N ASN A 226 13.34 -3.54 8.37
CA ASN A 226 13.21 -4.54 7.28
C ASN A 226 12.44 -4.12 6.01
N PHE A 227 12.98 -3.13 5.27
CA PHE A 227 12.55 -2.78 3.91
C PHE A 227 13.60 -3.17 2.85
N ASP A 228 14.51 -4.08 3.21
CA ASP A 228 15.55 -4.53 2.30
C ASP A 228 14.92 -5.20 1.08
N SER A 229 15.33 -4.77 -0.11
CA SER A 229 14.80 -5.21 -1.40
C SER A 229 13.36 -4.79 -1.71
N ALA A 230 12.74 -3.92 -0.91
CA ALA A 230 11.44 -3.35 -1.21
C ALA A 230 11.51 -2.46 -2.45
N TRP A 231 10.56 -2.61 -3.36
CA TRP A 231 10.32 -1.75 -4.51
C TRP A 231 9.51 -0.53 -4.10
N TRP A 232 9.94 0.61 -4.59
CA TRP A 232 9.23 1.86 -4.49
C TRP A 232 8.14 1.89 -5.57
N LEU A 233 6.88 1.74 -5.17
CA LEU A 233 5.76 1.70 -6.11
C LEU A 233 5.32 3.13 -6.45
N TYR A 234 4.73 3.83 -5.48
CA TYR A 234 4.19 5.17 -5.70
C TYR A 234 4.60 6.10 -4.57
N HIS A 235 4.61 7.40 -4.85
CA HIS A 235 4.76 8.39 -3.81
C HIS A 235 3.95 9.65 -4.11
N GLU A 236 3.62 10.35 -3.04
CA GLU A 236 3.03 11.68 -3.07
C GLU A 236 3.73 12.61 -2.08
N ILE A 237 3.73 13.90 -2.38
CA ILE A 237 4.32 14.93 -1.52
C ILE A 237 3.24 15.91 -1.09
N ALA A 238 3.16 16.17 0.21
CA ALA A 238 2.36 17.23 0.79
C ALA A 238 3.24 18.31 1.44
N LEU A 239 2.83 19.57 1.32
CA LEU A 239 3.48 20.69 2.00
C LEU A 239 3.05 20.74 3.47
N THR A 240 4.01 20.91 4.38
CA THR A 240 3.77 21.09 5.81
C THR A 240 4.29 22.46 6.28
N GLU A 241 4.05 22.85 7.53
CA GLU A 241 4.51 24.15 8.06
C GLU A 241 6.05 24.25 8.08
N ASP A 242 6.72 23.15 8.44
CA ASP A 242 8.17 23.09 8.66
C ASP A 242 8.94 22.35 7.55
N GLY A 243 8.28 21.99 6.44
CA GLY A 243 8.89 21.27 5.34
C GLY A 243 7.89 20.54 4.46
N PHE A 244 8.03 19.22 4.39
CA PHE A 244 7.15 18.36 3.61
C PHE A 244 6.86 17.03 4.30
N GLU A 245 5.78 16.41 3.85
CA GLU A 245 5.45 15.02 4.13
C GLU A 245 5.57 14.24 2.82
N LEU A 246 6.37 13.18 2.84
CA LEU A 246 6.46 12.21 1.77
C LEU A 246 5.67 10.97 2.18
N GLY A 247 4.63 10.68 1.41
CA GLY A 247 3.96 9.40 1.45
C GLY A 247 4.52 8.47 0.38
N VAL A 248 4.88 7.23 0.75
CA VAL A 248 5.40 6.20 -0.17
C VAL A 248 4.65 4.89 0.01
N LEU A 249 4.27 4.24 -1.09
CA LEU A 249 3.81 2.86 -1.11
C LEU A 249 4.95 1.95 -1.55
N PHE A 250 5.23 0.92 -0.76
CA PHE A 250 6.21 -0.13 -1.07
C PHE A 250 5.52 -1.49 -1.28
N ASP A 251 6.19 -2.39 -1.99
CA ASP A 251 5.68 -3.74 -2.31
C ASP A 251 5.92 -4.78 -1.19
N SER A 252 7.05 -4.70 -0.48
CA SER A 252 7.51 -5.75 0.43
C SER A 252 8.33 -5.18 1.60
N PRO A 253 7.75 -5.04 2.81
CA PRO A 253 6.35 -5.34 3.12
C PRO A 253 5.40 -4.38 2.40
N PHE A 254 4.26 -4.92 1.93
CA PHE A 254 3.26 -4.12 1.21
C PHE A 254 2.59 -3.09 2.14
N ARG A 255 3.13 -1.86 2.14
CA ARG A 255 2.85 -0.88 3.19
C ARG A 255 3.01 0.56 2.72
N GLU A 256 2.14 1.41 3.27
CA GLU A 256 2.25 2.87 3.16
C GLU A 256 3.18 3.40 4.26
N VAL A 257 4.12 4.24 3.87
CA VAL A 257 5.13 4.84 4.74
C VAL A 257 5.06 6.34 4.62
N THR A 258 5.20 7.03 5.75
CA THR A 258 5.22 8.47 5.87
C THR A 258 6.59 8.91 6.37
N ILE A 259 7.19 9.90 5.71
CA ILE A 259 8.41 10.57 6.14
C ILE A 259 8.15 12.08 6.15
N CYS A 260 8.19 12.71 7.33
CA CYS A 260 8.12 14.15 7.47
C CYS A 260 9.53 14.70 7.68
N ALA A 261 9.95 15.64 6.85
CA ALA A 261 11.29 16.20 6.86
C ALA A 261 11.29 17.67 6.41
N ALA A 262 12.34 18.41 6.75
CA ALA A 262 12.51 19.80 6.34
C ALA A 262 12.98 19.91 4.87
N ASP A 263 13.89 19.04 4.45
CA ASP A 263 14.45 19.00 3.09
C ASP A 263 14.95 17.59 2.74
N VAL A 264 15.40 17.41 1.50
CA VAL A 264 16.01 16.18 0.99
C VAL A 264 17.25 16.49 0.16
N LEU A 265 18.23 15.60 0.16
CA LEU A 265 19.38 15.63 -0.76
C LEU A 265 19.32 14.42 -1.67
N LEU A 266 19.56 14.65 -2.96
CA LEU A 266 19.58 13.63 -4.00
C LEU A 266 21.01 13.47 -4.51
N VAL A 267 21.67 12.37 -4.15
CA VAL A 267 23.03 12.07 -4.59
C VAL A 267 23.01 10.93 -5.59
N LYS A 268 23.13 11.27 -6.87
CA LYS A 268 23.29 10.31 -7.97
C LYS A 268 24.69 9.68 -7.87
N LYS A 269 24.80 8.36 -7.96
CA LYS A 269 26.07 7.62 -7.81
C LYS A 269 26.39 6.76 -9.00
#